data_AF-A0A7S9LV42-F1
#
_entry.id   AF-A0A7S9LV42-F1
#
_cell.length_a   1.000
_cell.length_b   1.000
_cell.length_c   1.000
_cell.angle_alpha   90.00
_cell.angle_beta   90.00
_cell.angle_gamma   90.00
#
_symmetry.space_group_name_H-M   'P 1'
#
loop_
_entity.id
_entity.type
_entity.pdbx_description
1 polymer ?
#
loop_
_entity_poly.entity_id
_entity_poly.type
_entity_poly.pdbx_seq_one_letter_code
_entity_poly.pdbx_strand_id
1 'polypeptide(L)'
;MLLRSLCLALLLIAVPAWAVSMSLPDGTTYEQTRNPNGVVLRSTQLLGGNRDVIYLGISCDVLSDRLGEGKWAFSPDAVIIDFIGESLSFRPAADFVGRDITACTF
;
A
#
# COMPACT_ATOMS: atom_id res chain seq x y z
N MET A 1 53.21 -10.60 -16.78
CA MET A 1 52.25 -10.39 -15.66
C MET A 1 51.26 -9.31 -16.08
N LEU A 2 50.21 -9.69 -16.80
CA LEU A 2 49.13 -8.81 -17.25
C LEU A 2 47.96 -8.99 -16.29
N LEU A 3 47.85 -8.13 -15.29
CA LEU A 3 46.69 -8.08 -14.41
C LEU A 3 46.37 -6.61 -14.12
N ARG A 4 45.53 -6.00 -14.97
CA ARG A 4 44.88 -4.73 -14.64
C ARG A 4 43.40 -4.81 -15.01
N SER A 5 42.69 -5.43 -14.08
CA SER A 5 41.43 -4.94 -13.51
C SER A 5 40.39 -4.45 -14.52
N LEU A 6 39.66 -5.42 -15.07
CA LEU A 6 38.34 -5.20 -15.66
C LEU A 6 37.33 -4.95 -14.51
N CYS A 7 37.35 -3.76 -13.92
CA CYS A 7 36.34 -3.36 -12.94
C CYS A 7 35.12 -2.84 -13.72
N LEU A 8 34.36 -3.78 -14.29
CA LEU A 8 33.07 -3.49 -14.91
C LEU A 8 32.11 -3.18 -13.76
N ALA A 9 31.96 -1.89 -13.45
CA ALA A 9 30.99 -1.41 -12.49
C ALA A 9 29.58 -1.80 -12.97
N LEU A 10 29.01 -2.84 -12.37
CA LEU A 10 27.57 -3.10 -12.40
C LEU A 10 26.90 -1.90 -11.71
N LEU A 11 26.52 -0.89 -12.49
CA LEU A 11 25.52 0.07 -12.08
C LEU A 11 24.21 -0.72 -11.99
N LEU A 12 23.93 -1.25 -10.80
CA LEU A 12 22.60 -1.75 -10.45
C LEU A 12 21.65 -0.58 -10.63
N ILE A 13 20.90 -0.61 -11.72
CA ILE A 13 19.77 0.28 -11.96
C ILE A 13 18.80 0.00 -10.81
N ALA A 14 18.85 0.82 -9.76
CA ALA A 14 17.80 0.89 -8.77
C ALA A 14 16.57 1.41 -9.50
N VAL A 15 15.83 0.51 -10.15
CA VAL A 15 14.51 0.82 -10.70
C VAL A 15 13.70 1.21 -9.47
N PRO A 16 13.23 2.47 -9.36
CA PRO A 16 12.33 2.80 -8.27
C PRO A 16 11.15 1.83 -8.37
N ALA A 17 10.79 1.15 -7.28
CA ALA A 17 9.52 0.45 -7.25
C ALA A 17 8.44 1.54 -7.41
N TRP A 18 7.65 1.48 -8.47
CA TRP A 18 6.63 2.50 -8.73
C TRP A 18 5.61 2.40 -7.61
N ALA A 19 5.67 3.33 -6.65
CA ALA A 19 4.65 3.47 -5.64
C ALA A 19 3.38 3.92 -6.35
N VAL A 20 2.40 3.02 -6.46
CA VAL A 20 1.09 3.34 -7.02
C VAL A 20 0.31 4.07 -5.92
N SER A 21 -0.26 5.22 -6.22
CA SER A 21 -1.08 5.96 -5.26
C SER A 21 -2.56 5.66 -5.42
N MET A 22 -3.33 5.86 -4.35
CA MET A 22 -4.78 5.83 -4.35
C MET A 22 -5.33 6.99 -3.53
N SER A 23 -6.54 7.45 -3.86
CA SER A 23 -7.17 8.60 -3.22
C SER A 23 -8.48 8.24 -2.55
N LEU A 24 -8.75 8.90 -1.42
CA LEU A 24 -10.06 8.98 -0.79
C LEU A 24 -10.89 10.11 -1.42
N PRO A 25 -12.23 10.08 -1.27
CA PRO A 25 -13.12 11.12 -1.78
C PRO A 25 -12.85 12.52 -1.24
N ASP A 26 -12.26 12.62 -0.05
CA ASP A 26 -11.88 13.89 0.59
C ASP A 26 -10.58 14.49 0.02
N GLY A 27 -9.94 13.81 -0.94
CA GLY A 27 -8.66 14.21 -1.56
C GLY A 27 -7.42 13.69 -0.84
N THR A 28 -7.58 12.98 0.29
CA THR A 28 -6.46 12.34 0.98
C THR A 28 -5.87 11.24 0.10
N THR A 29 -4.55 11.24 -0.07
CA THR A 29 -3.86 10.31 -0.96
C THR A 29 -2.90 9.39 -0.20
N TYR A 30 -2.81 8.14 -0.62
CA TYR A 30 -1.95 7.12 -0.04
C TYR A 30 -1.06 6.47 -1.09
N GLU A 31 0.22 6.35 -0.81
CA GLU A 31 1.14 5.46 -1.54
C GLU A 31 0.94 4.03 -1.09
N GLN A 32 0.97 3.10 -2.04
CA GLN A 32 0.75 1.68 -1.80
C GLN A 32 2.04 0.90 -2.00
N THR A 33 2.33 -0.05 -1.11
CA THR A 33 3.42 -1.01 -1.28
C THR A 33 2.94 -2.40 -0.91
N ARG A 34 3.18 -3.38 -1.78
CA ARG A 34 2.88 -4.79 -1.53
C ARG A 34 4.10 -5.53 -0.98
N ASN A 35 3.86 -6.44 -0.04
CA ASN A 35 4.87 -7.37 0.48
C ASN A 35 4.22 -8.75 0.74
N PRO A 36 4.99 -9.78 1.17
CA PRO A 36 4.43 -11.11 1.41
C PRO A 36 3.32 -11.20 2.45
N ASN A 37 3.20 -10.22 3.35
CA ASN A 37 2.21 -10.20 4.43
C ASN A 37 0.94 -9.39 4.06
N GLY A 38 0.94 -8.69 2.92
CA GLY A 38 -0.20 -7.92 2.44
C GLY A 38 0.19 -6.59 1.78
N VAL A 39 -0.59 -5.54 2.06
CA VAL A 39 -0.40 -4.20 1.48
C VAL A 39 -0.22 -3.17 2.59
N VAL A 40 0.69 -2.22 2.39
CA VAL A 40 0.88 -1.06 3.26
C VAL A 40 0.48 0.19 2.50
N LEU A 41 -0.41 0.98 3.09
CA LEU A 41 -0.81 2.30 2.62
C LEU A 41 -0.13 3.36 3.48
N ARG A 42 0.48 4.38 2.87
CA ARG A 42 1.11 5.51 3.58
C ARG A 42 0.55 6.83 3.08
N SER A 43 0.02 7.66 3.97
CA SER A 43 -0.57 8.94 3.56
C SER A 43 0.51 9.88 3.00
N THR A 44 0.20 10.57 1.91
CA THR A 44 1.10 11.57 1.30
C THR A 44 0.89 12.97 1.87
N GLN A 45 -0.16 13.19 2.68
CA GLN A 45 -0.32 14.35 3.59
C GLN A 45 -0.18 13.95 5.08
N LEU A 46 0.06 14.93 5.95
CA LEU A 46 0.01 14.72 7.41
C LEU A 46 -1.44 14.76 7.87
N LEU A 47 -1.87 13.76 8.61
CA LEU A 47 -3.21 13.63 9.18
C LEU A 47 -3.07 13.71 10.70
N GLY A 48 -3.62 14.76 11.32
CA GLY A 48 -3.47 14.97 12.76
C GLY A 48 -2.02 15.19 13.23
N GLY A 49 -1.14 15.69 12.35
CA GLY A 49 0.26 16.00 12.66
C GLY A 49 1.29 14.92 12.30
N ASN A 50 0.85 13.71 11.93
CA ASN A 50 1.75 12.61 11.52
C ASN A 50 1.33 12.00 10.18
N ARG A 51 2.24 11.24 9.57
CA ARG A 51 1.92 10.37 8.42
C ARG A 51 1.08 9.21 8.92
N ASP A 52 -0.09 8.98 8.32
CA ASP A 52 -0.88 7.79 8.61
C ASP A 52 -0.32 6.60 7.84
N VAL A 53 -0.35 5.43 8.47
CA VAL A 53 0.10 4.16 7.89
C VAL A 53 -0.97 3.12 8.19
N ILE A 54 -1.48 2.49 7.14
CA ILE A 54 -2.50 1.43 7.24
C ILE A 54 -1.90 0.14 6.69
N TYR A 55 -1.90 -0.90 7.51
CA TYR A 55 -1.48 -2.24 7.16
C TYR A 55 -2.71 -3.08 6.83
N LEU A 56 -2.74 -3.66 5.64
CA LEU A 56 -3.78 -4.55 5.15
C LEU A 56 -3.20 -5.97 5.07
N GLY A 57 -3.57 -6.83 6.01
CA GLY A 57 -3.05 -8.19 6.09
C GLY A 57 -3.72 -9.14 5.10
N ILE A 58 -3.00 -10.18 4.68
CA ILE A 58 -3.55 -11.26 3.83
C ILE A 58 -4.73 -12.01 4.47
N SER A 59 -4.91 -11.90 5.80
CA SER A 59 -6.02 -12.49 6.55
C SER A 59 -7.20 -11.52 6.69
N CYS A 60 -7.22 -10.47 5.88
CA CYS A 60 -8.26 -9.45 5.81
C CYS A 60 -8.40 -8.61 7.07
N ASP A 61 -7.38 -8.64 7.92
CA ASP A 61 -7.17 -7.79 9.07
C ASP A 61 -6.53 -6.46 8.65
N VAL A 62 -6.84 -5.42 9.41
CA VAL A 62 -6.31 -4.07 9.21
C VAL A 62 -5.75 -3.56 10.52
N LEU A 63 -4.62 -2.86 10.44
CA LEU A 63 -4.07 -2.10 11.55
C LEU A 63 -3.65 -0.70 11.09
N SER A 64 -4.02 0.32 11.86
CA SER A 64 -3.56 1.70 11.73
C SER A 64 -3.28 2.26 13.13
N ASP A 65 -2.17 2.98 13.29
CA ASP A 65 -1.87 3.66 14.55
C ASP A 65 -2.90 4.75 14.89
N ARG A 66 -3.54 5.34 13.86
CA ARG A 66 -4.53 6.42 14.01
C ARG A 66 -5.95 5.90 14.16
N LEU A 67 -6.33 4.90 13.36
CA LEU A 67 -7.71 4.41 13.28
C LEU A 67 -7.94 3.10 14.03
N GLY A 68 -6.88 2.45 14.50
CA GLY A 68 -6.95 1.20 15.24
C GLY A 68 -7.06 -0.03 14.33
N GLU A 69 -7.78 -1.04 14.81
CA GLU A 69 -7.93 -2.33 14.13
C GLU A 69 -9.24 -2.40 13.32
N GLY A 70 -9.24 -3.24 12.29
CA GLY A 70 -10.40 -3.39 11.41
C GLY A 70 -10.32 -4.58 10.47
N LYS A 71 -11.18 -4.54 9.46
CA LYS A 71 -11.22 -5.49 8.34
C LYS A 71 -11.14 -4.75 7.02
N TRP A 72 -10.62 -5.41 6.00
CA TRP A 72 -10.65 -4.86 4.66
C TRP A 72 -11.08 -5.91 3.65
N ALA A 73 -11.62 -5.41 2.55
CA ALA A 73 -11.91 -6.23 1.40
C ALA A 73 -11.88 -5.43 0.10
N PHE A 74 -11.78 -6.17 -0.99
CA PHE A 74 -11.66 -5.71 -2.35
C PHE A 74 -12.90 -6.12 -3.14
N SER A 75 -13.39 -5.21 -3.97
CA SER A 75 -14.36 -5.47 -5.03
C SER A 75 -13.87 -4.85 -6.35
N PRO A 76 -14.49 -5.16 -7.51
CA PRO A 76 -14.13 -4.53 -8.78
C PRO A 76 -14.21 -3.00 -8.76
N ASP A 77 -15.07 -2.43 -7.91
CA ASP A 77 -15.35 -1.00 -7.88
C ASP A 77 -14.53 -0.25 -6.82
N ALA A 78 -14.23 -0.90 -5.68
CA ALA A 78 -13.60 -0.24 -4.55
C ALA A 78 -12.75 -1.16 -3.67
N VAL A 79 -11.82 -0.55 -2.93
CA VAL A 79 -11.21 -1.16 -1.75
C VAL A 79 -11.85 -0.54 -0.52
N ILE A 80 -12.45 -1.38 0.31
CA ILE A 80 -13.14 -0.95 1.52
C ILE A 80 -12.30 -1.40 2.71
N ILE A 81 -12.03 -0.45 3.59
CA ILE A 81 -11.33 -0.67 4.85
C ILE A 81 -12.27 -0.19 5.95
N ASP A 82 -12.69 -1.10 6.80
CA ASP A 82 -13.67 -0.87 7.85
C ASP A 82 -12.98 -0.99 9.22
N PHE A 83 -12.76 0.15 9.86
CA PHE A 83 -12.29 0.24 11.24
C PHE A 83 -13.49 0.32 12.19
N ILE A 84 -13.23 0.14 13.49
CA ILE A 84 -14.27 0.35 14.50
C ILE A 84 -14.64 1.85 14.55
N GLY A 85 -15.70 2.24 13.83
CA GLY A 85 -16.28 3.58 13.85
C GLY A 85 -16.00 4.46 12.63
N GLU A 86 -15.15 4.00 11.70
CA GLU A 86 -14.83 4.73 10.46
C GLU A 86 -14.58 3.74 9.32
N SER A 87 -15.17 4.00 8.15
CA SER A 87 -14.93 3.20 6.95
C SER A 87 -14.31 4.06 5.86
N LEU A 88 -13.23 3.58 5.27
CA LEU A 88 -12.55 4.19 4.13
C LEU A 88 -12.90 3.42 2.86
N SER A 89 -13.23 4.14 1.78
CA SER A 89 -13.52 3.54 0.48
C SER A 89 -12.66 4.19 -0.59
N PHE A 90 -11.68 3.45 -1.09
CA PHE A 90 -10.79 3.92 -2.15
C PHE A 90 -11.30 3.50 -3.53
N ARG A 91 -11.28 4.45 -4.48
CA ARG A 91 -11.73 4.25 -5.87
C ARG A 91 -10.81 4.98 -6.86
N PRO A 92 -10.59 4.45 -8.08
CA PRO A 92 -11.05 3.14 -8.54
C PRO A 92 -10.21 1.98 -7.96
N ALA A 93 -10.84 0.80 -7.76
CA ALA A 93 -10.15 -0.40 -7.29
C ALA A 93 -9.08 -0.92 -8.28
N ALA A 94 -9.17 -0.53 -9.55
CA ALA A 94 -8.24 -0.93 -10.62
C ALA A 94 -6.78 -0.54 -10.32
N ASP A 95 -6.53 0.41 -9.43
CA ASP A 95 -5.17 0.87 -9.07
C ASP A 95 -4.65 0.24 -7.77
N PHE A 96 -5.45 -0.60 -7.11
CA PHE A 96 -5.04 -1.24 -5.87
C PHE A 96 -3.96 -2.31 -6.15
N VAL A 97 -2.89 -2.37 -5.35
CA VAL A 97 -1.80 -3.34 -5.60
C VAL A 97 -2.08 -4.75 -5.06
N GLY A 98 -3.10 -4.92 -4.20
CA GLY A 98 -3.45 -6.20 -3.54
C GLY A 98 -4.67 -6.93 -4.10
N ARG A 99 -5.02 -6.73 -5.38
CA ARG A 99 -6.26 -7.27 -6.00
C ARG A 99 -6.32 -8.80 -6.04
N ASP A 100 -5.18 -9.46 -5.93
CA ASP A 100 -5.03 -10.91 -5.99
C ASP A 100 -5.14 -11.59 -4.61
N ILE A 101 -5.40 -10.83 -3.54
CA ILE A 101 -5.61 -11.37 -2.19
C ILE A 101 -7.05 -11.89 -2.09
N THR A 102 -7.26 -13.12 -2.57
CA THR A 102 -8.57 -13.78 -2.73
C THR A 102 -9.35 -13.99 -1.43
N ALA A 103 -8.69 -14.02 -0.28
CA ALA A 103 -9.37 -14.18 1.00
C ALA A 103 -10.22 -12.96 1.39
N CYS A 104 -9.93 -11.79 0.80
CA CYS A 104 -10.50 -10.51 1.21
C CYS A 104 -11.45 -9.95 0.16
N THR A 105 -12.29 -10.80 -0.42
CA THR A 105 -13.33 -10.39 -1.37
C THR A 105 -14.70 -10.38 -0.70
N PHE A 106 -15.53 -9.38 -1.00
CA PHE A 106 -16.95 -9.38 -0.64
C PHE A 106 -17.77 -10.30 -1.54
#